data_AF-A0A835V686-F1
#
_entry.id   AF-A0A835V686-F1
#
_cell.length_a   1.000
_cell.length_b   1.000
_cell.length_c   1.000
_cell.angle_alpha   90.00
_cell.angle_beta   90.00
_cell.angle_gamma   90.00
#
_symmetry.space_group_name_H-M   'P 1'
#
loop_
_entity.id
_entity.type
_entity.pdbx_description
1 polymer ?
#
loop_
_entity_poly.entity_id
_entity_poly.type
_entity_poly.pdbx_seq_one_letter_code
_entity_poly.pdbx_strand_id
1 'polypeptide(L)'
;MDPNFSAFHMPLAPMFGQSSSGFFDTSENLASTESSTVASIDLSALPSRKKPRGYDSGNSNQDNDCAMYGSMKNGLRDRKRMRNSSFSSSSRGGDRQAANPVGSMMPNSVRDPEVSSATPVVIIDTQEVGIHLVHALMACAEMVQEENYRTAGILVKQILVLASSQGGAMRKVAEYFAEALARRIYRLHPLRDRSLDSAFSDALQMHFYESCPYLKFAHFTANQAILEAFTGCRRLHVIDFSLNQGMQWPALMQALALRPGGPPSFRLTGIGPTHTDNTDTLQQVGYKLAQLAENIHVDFEFRGLVAGSLADLEPYILESPPSANEESEEPEVVAINSIFELHRLLARPGDLEKVLATVRAVKPRIFTVVEQESNDNTGPFIERFTEALHYYSTMFDSLEGVTSEGQQDQVMSEVYLGQQICNVVACEGEERTERHETLVQWCGRIVGAGFELEHLGSNAFKQASMLLALFAGGDGYRVEEKEGCLTLGWHTRPLIATSAWRLAG
;
A
#
# COMPACT_ATOMS: atom_id res chain seq x y z
N MET A 1 30.66 -23.42 19.18
CA MET A 1 29.61 -24.46 19.05
C MET A 1 29.02 -24.64 20.43
N ASP A 2 27.93 -23.93 20.71
CA ASP A 2 27.09 -24.13 21.90
C ASP A 2 25.82 -24.85 21.46
N PRO A 3 25.48 -26.02 22.03
CA PRO A 3 24.29 -26.78 21.66
C PRO A 3 23.19 -26.47 22.67
N ASN A 4 22.46 -25.36 22.49
CA ASN A 4 21.19 -25.09 23.20
C ASN A 4 20.40 -23.92 22.58
N PHE A 5 20.28 -23.92 21.25
CA PHE A 5 19.31 -23.07 20.54
C PHE A 5 18.34 -23.98 19.80
N SER A 6 17.21 -24.30 20.42
CA SER A 6 16.05 -24.85 19.72
C SER A 6 14.86 -23.89 19.86
N ALA A 7 14.13 -23.77 18.74
CA ALA A 7 12.82 -23.14 18.56
C ALA A 7 12.75 -21.61 18.42
N PHE A 8 13.25 -21.08 17.29
CA PHE A 8 12.46 -20.12 16.52
C PHE A 8 11.63 -20.92 15.52
N HIS A 9 10.37 -21.19 15.85
CA HIS A 9 9.45 -21.83 14.92
C HIS A 9 8.92 -20.75 13.98
N MET A 10 9.46 -20.69 12.76
CA MET A 10 8.84 -19.92 11.68
C MET A 10 7.45 -20.51 11.38
N PRO A 11 6.41 -19.69 11.18
CA PRO A 11 5.21 -20.16 10.52
C PRO A 11 5.56 -20.53 9.07
N LEU A 12 5.22 -21.76 8.68
CA LEU A 12 5.27 -22.18 7.28
C LEU A 12 4.27 -21.36 6.47
N ALA A 13 4.68 -20.95 5.26
CA ALA A 13 3.80 -20.27 4.30
C ALA A 13 2.48 -21.03 4.12
N PRO A 14 1.31 -20.37 4.18
CA PRO A 14 0.05 -21.04 3.92
C PRO A 14 0.01 -21.52 2.47
N MET A 15 -0.29 -22.79 2.28
CA MET A 15 -0.58 -23.38 0.97
C MET A 15 -1.82 -22.70 0.38
N PHE A 16 -1.68 -22.14 -0.81
CA PHE A 16 -2.74 -21.44 -1.54
C PHE A 16 -3.95 -22.35 -1.78
N GLY A 17 -5.08 -22.01 -1.17
CA GLY A 17 -6.41 -22.47 -1.55
C GLY A 17 -7.05 -21.44 -2.47
N GLN A 18 -7.47 -21.85 -3.66
CA GLN A 18 -8.22 -20.99 -4.57
C GLN A 18 -9.60 -20.68 -3.99
N SER A 19 -9.89 -19.41 -3.76
CA SER A 19 -11.24 -18.88 -3.64
C SER A 19 -11.42 -17.70 -4.60
N SER A 20 -12.43 -17.84 -5.45
CA SER A 20 -12.78 -16.99 -6.58
C SER A 20 -13.40 -15.65 -6.18
N SER A 21 -12.85 -14.55 -6.69
CA SER A 21 -13.61 -13.35 -7.13
C SER A 21 -12.72 -12.35 -7.88
N GLY A 22 -13.11 -11.98 -9.11
CA GLY A 22 -12.77 -10.68 -9.73
C GLY A 22 -11.53 -10.61 -10.63
N PHE A 23 -11.78 -10.52 -11.94
CA PHE A 23 -10.92 -10.00 -13.03
C PHE A 23 -9.58 -10.70 -13.38
N PHE A 24 -9.01 -11.55 -12.53
CA PHE A 24 -7.81 -12.32 -12.87
C PHE A 24 -8.02 -13.82 -12.69
N ASP A 25 -8.22 -14.55 -13.79
CA ASP A 25 -8.18 -16.00 -13.82
C ASP A 25 -7.14 -16.43 -14.87
N THR A 26 -6.11 -17.15 -14.45
CA THR A 26 -5.02 -17.63 -15.32
C THR A 26 -5.02 -19.15 -15.31
N SER A 27 -5.41 -19.76 -16.42
CA SER A 27 -5.16 -21.17 -16.69
C SER A 27 -4.67 -21.39 -18.14
N GLU A 28 -3.57 -22.16 -18.22
CA GLU A 28 -3.07 -22.95 -19.37
C GLU A 28 -2.40 -22.25 -20.58
N ASN A 29 -1.07 -22.33 -20.70
CA ASN A 29 -0.36 -23.45 -21.37
C ASN A 29 1.15 -23.14 -21.56
N LEU A 30 1.99 -24.12 -21.23
CA LEU A 30 3.45 -24.11 -21.39
C LEU A 30 3.86 -24.68 -22.76
N ALA A 31 4.78 -24.00 -23.45
CA ALA A 31 5.68 -24.61 -24.44
C ALA A 31 7.02 -23.86 -24.48
N SER A 32 8.07 -24.60 -24.80
CA SER A 32 9.49 -24.42 -24.48
C SER A 32 10.31 -23.46 -25.37
N THR A 33 11.21 -22.71 -24.70
CA THR A 33 12.57 -22.20 -25.05
C THR A 33 13.03 -22.03 -26.51
N GLU A 34 13.57 -20.84 -26.84
CA GLU A 34 15.03 -20.63 -27.09
C GLU A 34 15.43 -19.14 -27.35
N SER A 35 16.59 -18.77 -26.77
CA SER A 35 17.58 -17.72 -27.14
C SER A 35 17.26 -16.21 -27.09
N SER A 36 18.11 -15.51 -26.31
CA SER A 36 18.23 -14.06 -26.13
C SER A 36 18.51 -13.24 -27.40
N THR A 37 17.88 -12.05 -27.50
CA THR A 37 18.52 -10.80 -27.97
C THR A 37 17.66 -9.59 -27.58
N VAL A 38 18.28 -8.45 -27.26
CA VAL A 38 17.61 -7.16 -27.05
C VAL A 38 16.77 -6.80 -28.27
N ALA A 39 15.47 -6.60 -28.11
CA ALA A 39 14.59 -6.11 -29.18
C ALA A 39 13.45 -5.24 -28.62
N SER A 40 13.45 -3.96 -28.97
CA SER A 40 12.23 -3.16 -29.03
C SER A 40 11.43 -3.63 -30.25
N ILE A 41 10.21 -4.14 -30.05
CA ILE A 41 9.32 -4.57 -31.14
C ILE A 41 8.11 -3.63 -31.13
N ASP A 42 7.99 -2.88 -32.21
CA ASP A 42 6.83 -2.06 -32.58
C ASP A 42 5.79 -2.96 -33.27
N LEU A 43 4.53 -2.90 -32.83
CA LEU A 43 3.45 -3.79 -33.27
C LEU A 43 2.52 -3.16 -34.32
N SER A 44 2.97 -2.17 -35.08
CA SER A 44 2.19 -1.61 -36.20
C SER A 44 2.60 -2.17 -37.58
N ALA A 45 2.39 -3.46 -37.87
CA ALA A 45 2.22 -3.94 -39.26
C ALA A 45 1.93 -5.45 -39.34
N LEU A 46 0.66 -5.82 -39.60
CA LEU A 46 0.33 -7.09 -40.26
C LEU A 46 -0.65 -6.86 -41.42
N PRO A 47 -0.48 -7.52 -42.59
CA PRO A 47 -1.21 -7.18 -43.80
C PRO A 47 -2.62 -7.78 -43.83
N SER A 48 -3.56 -6.99 -44.35
CA SER A 48 -4.94 -7.34 -44.71
C SER A 48 -5.04 -8.65 -45.52
N ARG A 49 -5.78 -9.64 -45.00
CA ARG A 49 -6.08 -10.88 -45.73
C ARG A 49 -7.46 -10.80 -46.40
N LYS A 50 -7.45 -11.02 -47.72
CA LYS A 50 -8.57 -10.94 -48.67
C LYS A 50 -9.70 -11.93 -48.37
N LYS A 51 -10.94 -11.47 -48.57
CA LYS A 51 -12.19 -12.27 -48.68
C LYS A 51 -12.18 -13.21 -49.90
N PRO A 52 -12.94 -14.32 -49.85
CA PRO A 52 -13.63 -14.85 -51.02
C PRO A 52 -15.16 -14.62 -50.96
N ARG A 53 -15.74 -14.48 -52.15
CA ARG A 53 -17.17 -14.27 -52.48
C ARG A 53 -17.90 -15.60 -52.74
N GLY A 54 -19.21 -15.57 -52.55
CA GLY A 54 -20.23 -16.40 -53.23
C GLY A 54 -21.01 -17.33 -52.27
N TYR A 55 -22.34 -17.46 -52.28
CA TYR A 55 -23.42 -16.95 -53.15
C TYR A 55 -24.78 -17.07 -52.41
N ASP A 56 -25.64 -16.06 -52.64
CA ASP A 56 -27.11 -16.02 -52.73
C ASP A 56 -28.05 -16.94 -51.90
N SER A 57 -28.95 -16.32 -51.13
CA SER A 57 -30.38 -16.16 -51.48
C SER A 57 -31.28 -15.99 -50.25
N GLY A 58 -32.23 -15.04 -50.31
CA GLY A 58 -33.57 -15.30 -49.76
C GLY A 58 -34.08 -14.45 -48.59
N ASN A 59 -34.56 -13.25 -48.94
CA ASN A 59 -35.88 -12.69 -48.59
C ASN A 59 -36.33 -12.40 -47.13
N SER A 60 -36.76 -11.13 -46.99
CA SER A 60 -37.97 -10.61 -46.33
C SER A 60 -38.08 -10.41 -44.81
N ASN A 61 -38.35 -9.15 -44.49
CA ASN A 61 -39.37 -8.60 -43.57
C ASN A 61 -39.10 -8.45 -42.06
N GLN A 62 -39.09 -7.16 -41.70
CA GLN A 62 -39.93 -6.48 -40.69
C GLN A 62 -39.62 -6.58 -39.18
N ASP A 63 -39.71 -5.37 -38.63
CA ASP A 63 -40.17 -4.96 -37.30
C ASP A 63 -39.14 -4.62 -36.19
N ASN A 64 -39.18 -3.31 -35.88
CA ASN A 64 -39.06 -2.63 -34.59
C ASN A 64 -38.78 -3.49 -33.36
N ASP A 65 -37.85 -3.06 -32.51
CA ASP A 65 -38.27 -2.39 -31.27
C ASP A 65 -37.15 -1.63 -30.55
N CYS A 66 -37.58 -0.52 -29.97
CA CYS A 66 -36.84 0.41 -29.12
C CYS A 66 -37.13 0.06 -27.65
N ALA A 67 -36.10 -0.03 -26.81
CA ALA A 67 -36.23 0.05 -25.34
C ALA A 67 -34.89 0.56 -24.78
N MET A 68 -34.77 1.83 -24.34
CA MET A 68 -35.18 2.37 -23.02
C MET A 68 -34.69 1.54 -21.82
N TYR A 69 -33.69 2.06 -21.10
CA TYR A 69 -33.59 1.85 -19.65
C TYR A 69 -33.82 3.16 -18.93
N GLY A 70 -34.92 3.16 -18.16
CA GLY A 70 -35.46 4.29 -17.44
C GLY A 70 -34.85 4.47 -16.05
N SER A 71 -34.87 5.74 -15.65
CA SER A 71 -34.83 6.24 -14.28
C SER A 71 -35.84 5.55 -13.36
N MET A 72 -35.43 5.17 -12.15
CA MET A 72 -36.34 4.95 -11.02
C MET A 72 -35.94 5.79 -9.81
N LYS A 73 -36.90 6.61 -9.37
CA LYS A 73 -36.89 7.45 -8.17
C LYS A 73 -37.30 6.65 -6.92
N ASN A 74 -36.68 7.04 -5.81
CA ASN A 74 -37.18 7.16 -4.43
C ASN A 74 -38.35 6.28 -3.94
N GLY A 75 -38.05 5.55 -2.85
CA GLY A 75 -39.03 5.14 -1.84
C GLY A 75 -38.43 5.24 -0.44
N LEU A 76 -38.82 6.28 0.32
CA LEU A 76 -38.56 6.44 1.75
C LEU A 76 -39.25 5.32 2.56
N ARG A 77 -38.54 4.69 3.50
CA ARG A 77 -39.13 4.15 4.74
C ARG A 77 -38.20 4.32 5.93
N ASP A 78 -38.70 5.08 6.90
CA ASP A 78 -38.17 5.28 8.24
C ASP A 78 -37.85 3.97 8.98
N ARG A 79 -36.66 3.92 9.61
CA ARG A 79 -36.48 3.13 10.83
C ARG A 79 -35.71 3.91 11.89
N LYS A 80 -36.36 3.98 13.05
CA LYS A 80 -36.03 4.75 14.24
C LYS A 80 -34.69 4.35 14.88
N ARG A 81 -33.94 5.41 15.17
CA ARG A 81 -32.86 5.60 16.14
C ARG A 81 -33.18 5.01 17.53
N MET A 82 -32.23 4.30 18.14
CA MET A 82 -32.10 4.20 19.60
C MET A 82 -30.71 4.64 20.04
N ARG A 83 -30.70 5.64 20.94
CA ARG A 83 -29.57 6.12 21.72
C ARG A 83 -29.49 5.28 23.00
N ASN A 84 -28.29 4.90 23.42
CA ASN A 84 -28.03 4.52 24.81
C ASN A 84 -27.14 5.58 25.46
N SER A 85 -27.66 6.16 26.55
CA SER A 85 -26.93 6.92 27.55
C SER A 85 -27.27 6.36 28.92
N SER A 86 -26.25 5.77 29.53
CA SER A 86 -25.78 5.90 30.92
C SER A 86 -26.74 6.22 32.11
N PHE A 87 -26.32 5.61 33.24
CA PHE A 87 -26.51 5.93 34.67
C PHE A 87 -27.64 5.24 35.49
N SER A 88 -27.19 4.24 36.26
CA SER A 88 -27.33 4.06 37.72
C SER A 88 -28.54 4.59 38.48
N SER A 89 -29.20 3.73 39.27
CA SER A 89 -29.04 3.63 40.75
C SER A 89 -30.29 3.08 41.47
N SER A 90 -30.03 2.47 42.63
CA SER A 90 -30.89 2.31 43.81
C SER A 90 -31.88 1.13 43.90
N SER A 91 -31.40 0.09 44.59
CA SER A 91 -31.89 -0.46 45.86
C SER A 91 -33.39 -0.30 46.22
N ARG A 92 -34.05 -1.43 46.50
CA ARG A 92 -35.00 -1.56 47.62
C ARG A 92 -35.22 -3.02 47.99
N GLY A 93 -34.95 -3.33 49.26
CA GLY A 93 -35.16 -4.63 49.87
C GLY A 93 -36.61 -4.85 50.32
N GLY A 94 -36.88 -6.09 50.74
CA GLY A 94 -38.13 -6.52 51.33
C GLY A 94 -38.04 -7.97 51.80
N ASP A 95 -37.63 -8.16 53.06
CA ASP A 95 -37.81 -9.40 53.83
C ASP A 95 -39.29 -9.71 54.05
N ARG A 96 -39.65 -11.00 54.10
CA ARG A 96 -40.50 -11.61 55.16
C ARG A 96 -40.71 -13.12 54.99
N GLN A 97 -40.14 -13.86 55.96
CA GLN A 97 -40.55 -15.09 56.65
C GLN A 97 -41.92 -15.73 56.30
N ALA A 98 -41.97 -17.08 56.16
CA ALA A 98 -42.30 -18.03 57.25
C ALA A 98 -42.88 -19.39 56.75
N ALA A 99 -42.55 -20.44 57.52
CA ALA A 99 -43.32 -21.66 57.82
C ALA A 99 -43.13 -22.96 56.99
N ASN A 100 -42.49 -23.92 57.67
CA ASN A 100 -42.49 -25.39 57.53
C ASN A 100 -43.86 -26.00 57.98
N PRO A 101 -44.24 -27.30 57.76
CA PRO A 101 -43.43 -28.48 58.18
C PRO A 101 -43.57 -29.86 57.45
N VAL A 102 -42.50 -30.67 57.64
CA VAL A 102 -42.40 -32.14 57.94
C VAL A 102 -42.81 -33.21 56.91
N GLY A 103 -41.85 -34.11 56.62
CA GLY A 103 -42.09 -35.43 56.00
C GLY A 103 -40.86 -36.28 55.61
N SER A 104 -40.15 -36.83 56.61
CA SER A 104 -39.41 -38.13 56.69
C SER A 104 -38.56 -38.76 55.54
N MET A 105 -37.30 -39.09 55.93
CA MET A 105 -36.49 -40.32 55.69
C MET A 105 -35.80 -40.64 54.33
N MET A 106 -34.46 -40.50 54.26
CA MET A 106 -33.43 -41.57 54.37
C MET A 106 -32.01 -41.02 54.05
N PRO A 107 -30.90 -41.64 54.52
CA PRO A 107 -29.59 -41.00 54.60
C PRO A 107 -28.69 -41.34 53.40
N ASN A 108 -27.83 -40.40 52.99
CA ASN A 108 -26.64 -40.75 52.22
C ASN A 108 -25.45 -39.82 52.55
N SER A 109 -24.44 -40.46 53.14
CA SER A 109 -23.01 -40.24 52.90
C SER A 109 -22.52 -38.80 52.69
N VAL A 110 -21.95 -38.24 53.76
CA VAL A 110 -21.06 -37.07 53.75
C VAL A 110 -19.91 -37.28 52.76
N ARG A 111 -19.78 -36.37 51.79
CA ARG A 111 -18.52 -36.03 51.13
C ARG A 111 -18.41 -34.51 51.15
N ASP A 112 -17.40 -34.00 51.83
CA ASP A 112 -17.03 -32.59 51.81
C ASP A 112 -16.77 -32.15 50.36
N PRO A 113 -17.26 -30.99 49.90
CA PRO A 113 -16.76 -30.41 48.68
C PRO A 113 -15.37 -29.85 48.96
N GLU A 114 -14.38 -30.40 48.25
CA GLU A 114 -13.05 -29.82 48.15
C GLU A 114 -13.16 -28.33 47.80
N VAL A 115 -12.58 -27.49 48.65
CA VAL A 115 -12.36 -26.08 48.36
C VAL A 115 -11.41 -26.03 47.16
N SER A 116 -11.97 -25.87 45.97
CA SER A 116 -11.19 -25.47 44.79
C SER A 116 -10.54 -24.13 45.13
N SER A 117 -9.22 -24.15 45.30
CA SER A 117 -8.41 -22.96 45.46
C SER A 117 -8.60 -22.11 44.21
N ALA A 118 -9.44 -21.07 44.32
CA ALA A 118 -9.52 -20.04 43.30
C ALA A 118 -8.12 -19.44 43.18
N THR A 119 -7.41 -19.81 42.11
CA THR A 119 -6.17 -19.14 41.71
C THR A 119 -6.52 -17.65 41.56
N PRO A 120 -5.81 -16.75 42.23
CA PRO A 120 -6.05 -15.33 42.01
C PRO A 120 -5.70 -15.04 40.55
N VAL A 121 -6.72 -14.74 39.75
CA VAL A 121 -6.52 -14.11 38.45
C VAL A 121 -5.98 -12.72 38.77
N VAL A 122 -4.65 -12.58 38.74
CA VAL A 122 -4.01 -11.28 38.76
C VAL A 122 -4.45 -10.62 37.45
N ILE A 123 -5.40 -9.70 37.55
CA ILE A 123 -5.71 -8.80 36.46
C ILE A 123 -4.49 -7.91 36.35
N ILE A 124 -3.54 -8.32 35.51
CA ILE A 124 -2.43 -7.47 35.15
C ILE A 124 -3.04 -6.29 34.40
N ASP A 125 -2.81 -5.08 34.89
CA ASP A 125 -3.27 -3.87 34.22
C ASP A 125 -2.57 -3.80 32.85
N THR A 126 -3.36 -3.99 31.80
CA THR A 126 -2.86 -4.02 30.41
C THR A 126 -2.23 -2.68 30.05
N GLN A 127 -2.66 -1.58 30.65
CA GLN A 127 -2.08 -0.25 30.43
C GLN A 127 -0.68 -0.14 31.05
N GLU A 128 -0.51 -0.62 32.28
CA GLU A 128 0.80 -0.61 32.96
C GLU A 128 1.83 -1.46 32.21
N VAL A 129 1.43 -2.64 31.73
CA VAL A 129 2.29 -3.48 30.89
C VAL A 129 2.62 -2.81 29.56
N GLY A 130 1.67 -2.09 28.95
CA GLY A 130 1.92 -1.33 27.73
C GLY A 130 2.98 -0.25 27.92
N ILE A 131 2.91 0.49 29.03
CA ILE A 131 3.92 1.49 29.38
C ILE A 131 5.30 0.83 29.58
N HIS A 132 5.34 -0.29 30.32
CA HIS A 132 6.58 -1.04 30.51
C HIS A 132 7.16 -1.60 29.20
N LEU A 133 6.31 -1.99 28.26
CA LEU A 133 6.72 -2.48 26.94
C LEU A 133 7.40 -1.37 26.12
N VAL A 134 6.81 -0.18 26.09
CA VAL A 134 7.41 0.99 25.41
C VAL A 134 8.74 1.36 26.06
N HIS A 135 8.82 1.42 27.40
CA HIS A 135 10.09 1.66 28.09
C HIS A 135 11.15 0.60 27.78
N ALA A 136 10.76 -0.68 27.69
CA ALA A 136 11.69 -1.77 27.35
C ALA A 136 12.21 -1.64 25.91
N LEU A 137 11.35 -1.28 24.94
CA LEU A 137 11.75 -1.00 23.56
C LEU A 137 12.77 0.14 23.48
N MET A 138 12.49 1.26 24.16
CA MET A 138 13.37 2.43 24.19
C MET A 138 14.71 2.12 24.85
N ALA A 139 14.71 1.48 26.02
CA ALA A 139 15.92 1.06 26.70
C ALA A 139 16.75 0.06 25.84
N CYS A 140 16.08 -0.83 25.10
CA CYS A 140 16.78 -1.74 24.20
C CYS A 140 17.46 -0.98 23.05
N ALA A 141 16.79 0.00 22.47
CA ALA A 141 17.36 0.82 21.41
C ALA A 141 18.56 1.66 21.91
N GLU A 142 18.49 2.19 23.13
CA GLU A 142 19.62 2.87 23.78
C GLU A 142 20.82 1.93 23.95
N MET A 143 20.61 0.72 24.48
CA MET A 143 21.67 -0.28 24.64
C MET A 143 22.27 -0.71 23.30
N VAL A 144 21.48 -0.76 22.23
CA VAL A 144 21.98 -1.01 20.88
C VAL A 144 22.81 0.14 20.36
N GLN A 145 22.40 1.40 20.59
CA GLN A 145 23.17 2.58 20.21
C GLN A 145 24.52 2.66 20.93
N GLU A 146 24.57 2.26 22.20
CA GLU A 146 25.80 2.17 23.00
C GLU A 146 26.64 0.91 22.69
N GLU A 147 26.22 0.09 21.72
CA GLU A 147 26.84 -1.19 21.38
C GLU A 147 26.88 -2.21 22.53
N ASN A 148 26.05 -2.03 23.56
CA ASN A 148 25.86 -2.97 24.66
C ASN A 148 24.91 -4.11 24.27
N TYR A 149 25.32 -4.88 23.26
CA TYR A 149 24.53 -5.95 22.66
C TYR A 149 24.14 -7.07 23.65
N ARG A 150 24.92 -7.27 24.72
CA ARG A 150 24.59 -8.23 25.77
C ARG A 150 23.33 -7.83 26.54
N THR A 151 23.26 -6.58 27.01
CA THR A 151 22.09 -6.07 27.72
C THR A 151 20.91 -5.93 26.76
N ALA A 152 21.14 -5.43 25.55
CA ALA A 152 20.11 -5.35 24.51
C ALA A 152 19.46 -6.72 24.24
N GLY A 153 20.25 -7.79 24.13
CA GLY A 153 19.73 -9.15 23.93
C GLY A 153 18.87 -9.66 25.09
N ILE A 154 19.10 -9.20 26.32
CA ILE A 154 18.23 -9.49 27.48
C ILE A 154 16.92 -8.70 27.36
N LEU A 155 17.00 -7.42 26.99
CA LEU A 155 15.84 -6.54 26.82
C LEU A 155 14.91 -7.02 25.70
N VAL A 156 15.45 -7.52 24.57
CA VAL A 156 14.63 -8.16 23.51
C VAL A 156 13.77 -9.30 24.07
N LYS A 157 14.33 -10.17 24.92
CA LYS A 157 13.55 -11.26 25.54
C LYS A 157 12.47 -10.72 26.46
N GLN A 158 12.76 -9.67 27.22
CA GLN A 158 11.78 -9.01 28.07
C GLN A 158 10.65 -8.36 27.27
N ILE A 159 10.97 -7.71 26.14
CA ILE A 159 10.00 -7.13 25.21
C ILE A 159 9.02 -8.20 24.73
N LEU A 160 9.50 -9.37 24.30
CA LEU A 160 8.64 -10.48 23.85
C LEU A 160 7.71 -11.00 24.95
N VAL A 161 8.20 -11.09 26.20
CA VAL A 161 7.37 -11.47 27.36
C VAL A 161 6.27 -10.43 27.60
N LEU A 162 6.61 -9.14 27.61
CA LEU A 162 5.66 -8.05 27.79
C LEU A 162 4.63 -7.99 26.65
N ALA A 163 5.08 -8.15 25.40
CA ALA A 163 4.23 -8.17 24.21
C ALA A 163 3.22 -9.32 24.23
N SER A 164 3.59 -10.50 24.76
CA SER A 164 2.67 -11.63 24.91
C SER A 164 1.48 -11.36 25.83
N SER A 165 1.62 -10.37 26.73
CA SER A 165 0.57 -9.89 27.63
C SER A 165 -0.22 -8.71 27.06
N GLN A 166 0.07 -8.30 25.82
CA GLN A 166 -0.65 -7.26 25.09
C GLN A 166 -1.54 -7.87 24.00
N GLY A 167 -2.57 -7.12 23.61
CA GLY A 167 -3.42 -7.42 22.45
C GLY A 167 -3.22 -6.40 21.33
N GLY A 168 -3.83 -6.67 20.17
CA GLY A 168 -3.96 -5.70 19.09
C GLY A 168 -2.62 -5.22 18.49
N ALA A 169 -2.64 -4.00 17.98
CA ALA A 169 -1.57 -3.29 17.30
C ALA A 169 -0.33 -3.16 18.18
N MET A 170 -0.49 -2.86 19.47
CA MET A 170 0.65 -2.70 20.38
C MET A 170 1.50 -3.97 20.46
N ARG A 171 0.87 -5.14 20.57
CA ARG A 171 1.58 -6.43 20.55
C ARG A 171 2.33 -6.62 19.23
N LYS A 172 1.65 -6.42 18.10
CA LYS A 172 2.19 -6.67 16.76
C LYS A 172 3.38 -5.77 16.45
N VAL A 173 3.25 -4.48 16.73
CA VAL A 173 4.35 -3.49 16.57
C VAL A 173 5.54 -3.91 17.42
N ALA A 174 5.32 -4.23 18.70
CA ALA A 174 6.41 -4.64 19.56
C ALA A 174 7.11 -5.93 19.10
N GLU A 175 6.38 -6.90 18.56
CA GLU A 175 6.95 -8.13 17.98
C GLU A 175 7.85 -7.82 16.77
N TYR A 176 7.41 -6.98 15.82
CA TYR A 176 8.23 -6.58 14.66
C TYR A 176 9.47 -5.77 15.07
N PHE A 177 9.34 -4.83 16.00
CA PHE A 177 10.48 -4.06 16.51
C PHE A 177 11.47 -4.94 17.28
N ALA A 178 10.98 -5.90 18.08
CA ALA A 178 11.83 -6.86 18.78
C ALA A 178 12.60 -7.75 17.79
N GLU A 179 11.95 -8.21 16.73
CA GLU A 179 12.61 -8.97 15.66
C GLU A 179 13.70 -8.13 14.97
N ALA A 180 13.39 -6.88 14.61
CA ALA A 180 14.35 -6.01 13.94
C ALA A 180 15.56 -5.66 14.83
N LEU A 181 15.33 -5.40 16.12
CA LEU A 181 16.40 -5.22 17.12
C LEU A 181 17.25 -6.48 17.26
N ALA A 182 16.63 -7.67 17.32
CA ALA A 182 17.37 -8.93 17.36
C ALA A 182 18.25 -9.11 16.13
N ARG A 183 17.71 -8.85 14.94
CA ARG A 183 18.46 -8.91 13.68
C ARG A 183 19.66 -7.97 13.69
N ARG A 184 19.50 -6.74 14.18
CA ARG A 184 20.60 -5.79 14.37
C ARG A 184 21.67 -6.30 15.32
N ILE A 185 21.26 -6.76 16.51
CA ILE A 185 22.15 -7.28 17.56
C ILE A 185 23.01 -8.44 17.04
N TYR A 186 22.40 -9.36 16.29
CA TYR A 186 23.08 -10.53 15.74
C TYR A 186 23.68 -10.32 14.34
N ARG A 187 23.58 -9.11 13.77
CA ARG A 187 24.04 -8.76 12.42
C ARG A 187 23.47 -9.68 11.34
N LEU A 188 22.19 -10.02 11.50
CA LEU A 188 21.41 -10.79 10.53
C LEU A 188 20.77 -9.82 9.54
N HIS A 189 21.55 -9.44 8.54
CA HIS A 189 21.08 -8.56 7.47
C HIS A 189 20.27 -9.38 6.45
N PRO A 190 19.18 -8.82 5.88
CA PRO A 190 18.47 -9.46 4.78
C PRO A 190 19.45 -9.77 3.65
N LEU A 191 19.56 -11.03 3.26
CA LEU A 191 20.29 -11.39 2.03
C LEU A 191 19.56 -10.73 0.86
N ARG A 192 20.29 -10.05 -0.03
CA ARG A 192 19.80 -9.44 -1.28
C ARG A 192 19.32 -10.49 -2.30
N ASP A 193 18.66 -11.57 -1.90
CA ASP A 193 18.12 -12.55 -2.83
C ASP A 193 16.82 -12.00 -3.46
N ARG A 194 16.99 -11.24 -4.54
CA ARG A 194 15.93 -10.49 -5.24
C ARG A 194 14.89 -11.38 -5.94
N SER A 195 15.13 -12.68 -6.07
CA SER A 195 14.38 -13.59 -6.96
C SER A 195 13.02 -14.00 -6.38
N LEU A 196 13.03 -14.69 -5.23
CA LEU A 196 11.85 -15.12 -4.48
C LEU A 196 11.12 -13.97 -3.77
N ASP A 197 11.77 -12.81 -3.67
CA ASP A 197 11.31 -11.63 -2.95
C ASP A 197 10.30 -10.78 -3.76
N SER A 198 10.40 -10.76 -5.10
CA SER A 198 9.57 -9.86 -5.92
C SER A 198 8.08 -10.24 -5.98
N ALA A 199 7.75 -11.50 -6.28
CA ALA A 199 6.35 -11.95 -6.35
C ALA A 199 5.66 -11.90 -4.97
N PHE A 200 6.41 -12.15 -3.90
CA PHE A 200 5.90 -12.02 -2.54
C PHE A 200 5.69 -10.54 -2.16
N SER A 201 6.63 -9.66 -2.51
CA SER A 201 6.49 -8.21 -2.34
C SER A 201 5.28 -7.66 -3.11
N ASP A 202 5.06 -8.10 -4.35
CA ASP A 202 3.88 -7.74 -5.14
C ASP A 202 2.58 -8.19 -4.46
N ALA A 203 2.56 -9.41 -3.92
CA ALA A 203 1.42 -9.93 -3.17
C ALA A 203 1.14 -9.11 -1.90
N LEU A 204 2.19 -8.77 -1.13
CA LEU A 204 2.07 -7.93 0.05
C LEU A 204 1.53 -6.54 -0.31
N GLN A 205 2.02 -5.93 -1.38
CA GLN A 205 1.56 -4.62 -1.84
C GLN A 205 0.09 -4.66 -2.31
N MET A 206 -0.35 -5.74 -2.98
CA MET A 206 -1.76 -5.94 -3.34
C MET A 206 -2.66 -5.99 -2.09
N HIS A 207 -2.28 -6.77 -1.08
CA HIS A 207 -3.03 -6.83 0.17
C HIS A 207 -3.00 -5.49 0.95
N PHE A 208 -1.88 -4.76 0.88
CA PHE A 208 -1.77 -3.41 1.43
C PHE A 208 -2.68 -2.41 0.71
N TYR A 209 -2.82 -2.55 -0.61
CA TYR A 209 -3.78 -1.79 -1.40
C TYR A 209 -5.22 -2.08 -0.96
N GLU A 210 -5.57 -3.34 -0.66
CA GLU A 210 -6.93 -3.71 -0.28
C GLU A 210 -7.31 -3.36 1.15
N SER A 211 -6.38 -3.50 2.10
CA SER A 211 -6.66 -3.34 3.53
C SER A 211 -7.16 -1.96 3.92
N CYS A 212 -6.57 -0.91 3.33
CA CYS A 212 -6.68 0.45 3.83
C CYS A 212 -6.56 1.49 2.71
N PRO A 213 -6.95 2.76 2.95
CA PRO A 213 -7.00 3.78 1.91
C PRO A 213 -5.62 4.33 1.49
N TYR A 214 -4.50 3.75 1.94
CA TYR A 214 -3.15 4.28 1.75
C TYR A 214 -2.76 4.48 0.28
N LEU A 215 -2.60 3.38 -0.46
CA LEU A 215 -2.22 3.42 -1.88
C LEU A 215 -3.36 3.95 -2.76
N LYS A 216 -4.62 3.72 -2.36
CA LYS A 216 -5.78 4.30 -3.03
C LYS A 216 -5.73 5.83 -2.98
N PHE A 217 -5.42 6.41 -1.81
CA PHE A 217 -5.21 7.86 -1.65
C PHE A 217 -4.07 8.36 -2.55
N ALA A 218 -2.93 7.67 -2.55
CA ALA A 218 -1.79 7.99 -3.41
C ALA A 218 -2.20 8.04 -4.89
N HIS A 219 -2.83 6.97 -5.37
CA HIS A 219 -3.26 6.84 -6.77
C HIS A 219 -4.29 7.90 -7.17
N PHE A 220 -5.34 8.10 -6.37
CA PHE A 220 -6.41 9.04 -6.73
C PHE A 220 -5.93 10.50 -6.71
N THR A 221 -5.09 10.88 -5.74
CA THR A 221 -4.57 12.25 -5.67
C THR A 221 -3.57 12.54 -6.79
N ALA A 222 -2.66 11.60 -7.10
CA ALA A 222 -1.74 11.73 -8.23
C ALA A 222 -2.49 11.74 -9.58
N ASN A 223 -3.43 10.80 -9.79
CA ASN A 223 -4.23 10.74 -11.02
C ASN A 223 -5.03 12.02 -11.25
N GLN A 224 -5.58 12.62 -10.20
CA GLN A 224 -6.31 13.87 -10.32
C GLN A 224 -5.41 15.02 -10.78
N ALA A 225 -4.19 15.12 -10.24
CA ALA A 225 -3.22 16.12 -10.67
C ALA A 225 -2.77 15.91 -12.12
N ILE A 226 -2.49 14.66 -12.51
CA ILE A 226 -2.14 14.28 -13.88
C ILE A 226 -3.28 14.63 -14.84
N LEU A 227 -4.53 14.30 -14.48
CA LEU A 227 -5.71 14.58 -15.28
C LEU A 227 -5.90 16.09 -15.53
N GLU A 228 -5.68 16.91 -14.50
CA GLU A 228 -5.74 18.37 -14.60
C GLU A 228 -4.64 18.91 -15.50
N ALA A 229 -3.40 18.45 -15.34
CA ALA A 229 -2.25 18.82 -16.17
C ALA A 229 -2.42 18.46 -17.66
N PHE A 230 -3.19 17.40 -17.94
CA PHE A 230 -3.51 16.91 -19.29
C PHE A 230 -4.77 17.53 -19.91
N THR A 231 -5.39 18.50 -19.25
CA THR A 231 -6.60 19.17 -19.77
C THR A 231 -6.32 19.77 -21.15
N GLY A 232 -7.13 19.39 -22.14
CA GLY A 232 -7.04 19.89 -23.52
C GLY A 232 -5.94 19.26 -24.39
N CYS A 233 -5.07 18.41 -23.84
CA CYS A 233 -3.99 17.77 -24.59
C CYS A 233 -4.46 16.47 -25.27
N ARG A 234 -4.06 16.21 -26.52
CA ARG A 234 -4.49 15.01 -27.27
C ARG A 234 -3.52 13.83 -27.23
N ARG A 235 -2.22 14.09 -27.02
CA ARG A 235 -1.18 13.06 -26.93
C ARG A 235 -0.55 13.10 -25.55
N LEU A 236 -0.82 12.05 -24.77
CA LEU A 236 -0.44 11.98 -23.36
C LEU A 236 0.57 10.87 -23.15
N HIS A 237 1.57 11.12 -22.32
CA HIS A 237 2.53 10.11 -21.90
C HIS A 237 2.71 10.17 -20.39
N VAL A 238 2.50 9.06 -19.71
CA VAL A 238 2.85 8.91 -18.30
C VAL A 238 4.06 8.00 -18.18
N ILE A 239 5.06 8.44 -17.43
CA ILE A 239 6.19 7.62 -16.99
C ILE A 239 5.97 7.32 -15.52
N ASP A 240 5.75 6.04 -15.21
CA ASP A 240 5.55 5.53 -13.86
C ASP A 240 6.85 4.90 -13.34
N PHE A 241 7.40 5.46 -12.28
CA PHE A 241 8.63 4.95 -11.65
C PHE A 241 8.44 3.61 -10.94
N SER A 242 7.19 3.19 -10.66
CA SER A 242 6.90 1.92 -9.98
C SER A 242 5.59 1.32 -10.47
N LEU A 243 5.63 0.65 -11.63
CA LEU A 243 4.41 0.11 -12.23
C LEU A 243 3.74 -0.94 -11.33
N ASN A 244 4.55 -1.79 -10.69
CA ASN A 244 4.09 -2.94 -9.90
C ASN A 244 3.00 -3.71 -10.68
N GLN A 245 1.82 -3.91 -10.08
CA GLN A 245 0.67 -4.59 -10.69
C GLN A 245 -0.22 -3.65 -11.55
N GLY A 246 0.16 -2.39 -11.76
CA GLY A 246 -0.54 -1.43 -12.63
C GLY A 246 -1.86 -0.89 -12.08
N MET A 247 -2.14 -1.07 -10.78
CA MET A 247 -3.45 -0.79 -10.16
C MET A 247 -3.89 0.69 -10.22
N GLN A 248 -2.97 1.63 -10.41
CA GLN A 248 -3.28 3.07 -10.52
C GLN A 248 -3.98 3.43 -11.84
N TRP A 249 -3.58 2.78 -12.94
CA TRP A 249 -3.84 3.25 -14.29
C TRP A 249 -5.26 3.00 -14.82
N PRO A 250 -5.98 1.92 -14.45
CA PRO A 250 -7.37 1.72 -14.88
C PRO A 250 -8.28 2.91 -14.59
N ALA A 251 -8.18 3.51 -13.40
CA ALA A 251 -9.01 4.66 -13.02
C ALA A 251 -8.69 5.91 -13.86
N LEU A 252 -7.41 6.15 -14.16
CA LEU A 252 -7.01 7.25 -15.03
C LEU A 252 -7.52 7.04 -16.47
N MET A 253 -7.37 5.84 -17.02
CA MET A 253 -7.81 5.52 -18.38
C MET A 253 -9.33 5.69 -18.53
N GLN A 254 -10.11 5.27 -17.54
CA GLN A 254 -11.56 5.52 -17.50
C GLN A 254 -11.89 7.01 -17.47
N ALA A 255 -11.17 7.81 -16.68
CA ALA A 255 -11.36 9.26 -16.64
C ALA A 255 -11.00 9.93 -17.99
N LEU A 256 -9.94 9.46 -18.66
CA LEU A 256 -9.54 9.94 -19.98
C LEU A 256 -10.56 9.57 -21.06
N ALA A 257 -11.14 8.37 -21.01
CA ALA A 257 -12.19 7.93 -21.94
C ALA A 257 -13.46 8.79 -21.86
N LEU A 258 -13.78 9.31 -20.67
CA LEU A 258 -14.97 10.14 -20.41
C LEU A 258 -14.74 11.64 -20.62
N ARG A 259 -13.54 12.04 -21.06
CA ARG A 259 -13.18 13.45 -21.18
C ARG A 259 -14.00 14.17 -22.27
N PRO A 260 -14.40 15.44 -22.05
CA PRO A 260 -14.97 16.27 -23.11
C PRO A 260 -14.02 16.36 -24.32
N GLY A 261 -14.53 16.11 -25.52
CA GLY A 261 -13.73 16.05 -26.74
C GLY A 261 -13.22 14.64 -27.11
N GLY A 262 -13.52 13.63 -26.29
CA GLY A 262 -13.19 12.23 -26.56
C GLY A 262 -11.85 11.77 -25.97
N PRO A 263 -11.59 10.46 -26.04
CA PRO A 263 -10.35 9.86 -25.53
C PRO A 263 -9.11 10.40 -26.27
N PRO A 264 -8.04 10.79 -25.55
CA PRO A 264 -6.74 11.06 -26.15
C PRO A 264 -6.00 9.79 -26.57
N SER A 265 -4.90 9.94 -27.30
CA SER A 265 -3.87 8.89 -27.34
C SER A 265 -3.11 8.92 -26.01
N PHE A 266 -2.91 7.74 -25.42
CA PHE A 266 -2.32 7.58 -24.10
C PHE A 266 -1.20 6.54 -24.13
N ARG A 267 0.03 6.99 -23.86
CA ARG A 267 1.16 6.10 -23.64
C ARG A 267 1.47 5.97 -22.16
N LEU A 268 1.72 4.76 -21.71
CA LEU A 268 2.23 4.47 -20.38
C LEU A 268 3.60 3.80 -20.49
N THR A 269 4.61 4.41 -19.86
CA THR A 269 5.90 3.77 -19.63
C THR A 269 5.99 3.37 -18.17
N GLY A 270 5.97 2.07 -17.90
CA GLY A 270 6.09 1.54 -16.55
C GLY A 270 7.51 1.04 -16.29
N ILE A 271 8.11 1.45 -15.17
CA ILE A 271 9.40 0.94 -14.71
C ILE A 271 9.18 -0.12 -13.64
N GLY A 272 9.90 -1.23 -13.75
CA GLY A 272 9.88 -2.32 -12.78
C GLY A 272 11.27 -2.90 -12.50
N PRO A 273 11.41 -3.71 -11.44
CA PRO A 273 12.67 -4.32 -11.07
C PRO A 273 13.08 -5.41 -12.07
N THR A 274 14.38 -5.73 -12.09
CA THR A 274 14.90 -6.92 -12.80
C THR A 274 14.39 -8.20 -12.15
N HIS A 275 13.57 -8.99 -12.86
CA HIS A 275 13.22 -10.34 -12.45
C HIS A 275 14.27 -11.34 -12.95
N THR A 276 14.67 -12.28 -12.09
CA THR A 276 15.65 -13.35 -12.41
C THR A 276 15.01 -14.53 -13.12
N ASP A 277 13.72 -14.70 -12.87
CA ASP A 277 12.90 -15.74 -13.46
C ASP A 277 12.40 -15.10 -14.75
N ASN A 278 12.67 -15.70 -15.92
CA ASN A 278 12.40 -15.14 -17.25
C ASN A 278 10.90 -14.81 -17.54
N THR A 279 10.08 -14.62 -16.52
CA THR A 279 8.73 -14.09 -16.56
C THR A 279 8.74 -12.59 -16.82
N ASP A 280 8.09 -12.18 -17.89
CA ASP A 280 7.89 -10.77 -18.23
C ASP A 280 6.60 -10.25 -17.56
N THR A 281 6.66 -10.09 -16.23
CA THR A 281 5.56 -9.58 -15.39
C THR A 281 5.08 -8.21 -15.86
N LEU A 282 6.02 -7.35 -16.24
CA LEU A 282 5.76 -6.00 -16.73
C LEU A 282 4.96 -6.02 -18.04
N GLN A 283 5.31 -6.91 -18.97
CA GLN A 283 4.55 -7.11 -20.20
C GLN A 283 3.15 -7.69 -19.93
N GLN A 284 2.99 -8.57 -18.94
CA GLN A 284 1.66 -9.08 -18.56
C GLN A 284 0.75 -7.98 -18.04
N VAL A 285 1.27 -7.08 -17.20
CA VAL A 285 0.53 -5.89 -16.74
C VAL A 285 0.19 -5.00 -17.92
N GLY A 286 1.15 -4.74 -18.82
CA GLY A 286 0.95 -3.98 -20.05
C GLY A 286 -0.16 -4.55 -20.94
N TYR A 287 -0.19 -5.86 -21.13
CA TYR A 287 -1.22 -6.55 -21.90
C TYR A 287 -2.61 -6.38 -21.28
N LYS A 288 -2.74 -6.57 -19.95
CA LYS A 288 -4.01 -6.37 -19.23
C LYS A 288 -4.52 -4.94 -19.36
N LEU A 289 -3.62 -3.94 -19.26
CA LEU A 289 -3.96 -2.53 -19.45
C LEU A 289 -4.39 -2.24 -20.90
N ALA A 290 -3.72 -2.84 -21.89
CA ALA A 290 -4.09 -2.70 -23.30
C ALA A 290 -5.48 -3.29 -23.60
N GLN A 291 -5.81 -4.45 -23.03
CA GLN A 291 -7.15 -5.03 -23.13
C GLN A 291 -8.21 -4.11 -22.53
N LEU A 292 -7.94 -3.50 -21.38
CA LEU A 292 -8.83 -2.50 -20.80
C LEU A 292 -8.99 -1.29 -21.74
N ALA A 293 -7.89 -0.77 -22.28
CA ALA A 293 -7.90 0.36 -23.20
C ALA A 293 -8.78 0.12 -24.42
N GLU A 294 -8.65 -1.06 -25.03
CA GLU A 294 -9.44 -1.48 -26.19
C GLU A 294 -10.94 -1.49 -25.85
N ASN A 295 -11.30 -2.04 -24.70
CA ASN A 295 -12.68 -2.11 -24.21
C ASN A 295 -13.33 -0.74 -23.95
N ILE A 296 -12.54 0.27 -23.60
CA ILE A 296 -13.02 1.65 -23.35
C ILE A 296 -12.66 2.62 -24.48
N HIS A 297 -12.17 2.10 -25.60
CA HIS A 297 -11.83 2.84 -26.83
C HIS A 297 -10.80 3.96 -26.63
N VAL A 298 -9.78 3.72 -25.80
CA VAL A 298 -8.60 4.59 -25.66
C VAL A 298 -7.48 4.07 -26.55
N ASP A 299 -6.93 4.94 -27.40
CA ASP A 299 -5.73 4.63 -28.19
C ASP A 299 -4.53 4.54 -27.23
N PHE A 300 -3.99 3.34 -27.04
CA PHE A 300 -3.08 3.04 -25.94
C PHE A 300 -1.79 2.37 -26.40
N GLU A 301 -0.67 2.89 -25.91
CA GLU A 301 0.66 2.30 -26.09
C GLU A 301 1.28 2.01 -24.72
N PHE A 302 1.85 0.82 -24.57
CA PHE A 302 2.56 0.44 -23.35
C PHE A 302 4.04 0.21 -23.64
N ARG A 303 4.90 0.72 -22.76
CA ARG A 303 6.35 0.48 -22.78
C ARG A 303 6.84 0.05 -21.40
N GLY A 304 7.23 -1.20 -21.26
CA GLY A 304 7.89 -1.69 -20.05
C GLY A 304 9.39 -1.37 -20.06
N LEU A 305 9.91 -0.81 -18.97
CA LEU A 305 11.34 -0.62 -18.73
C LEU A 305 11.77 -1.37 -17.48
N VAL A 306 12.88 -2.10 -17.58
CA VAL A 306 13.46 -2.84 -16.45
C VAL A 306 14.71 -2.11 -15.99
N ALA A 307 14.79 -1.78 -14.69
CA ALA A 307 15.94 -1.12 -14.10
C ALA A 307 16.27 -1.68 -12.71
N GLY A 308 17.56 -1.75 -12.37
CA GLY A 308 18.02 -2.14 -11.04
C GLY A 308 17.89 -1.02 -10.00
N SER A 309 17.88 0.23 -10.49
CA SER A 309 17.67 1.48 -9.77
C SER A 309 17.12 2.51 -10.76
N LEU A 310 16.28 3.45 -10.29
CA LEU A 310 15.87 4.61 -11.11
C LEU A 310 17.08 5.47 -11.52
N ALA A 311 18.14 5.48 -10.71
CA ALA A 311 19.38 6.19 -11.02
C ALA A 311 20.15 5.58 -12.22
N ASP A 312 19.81 4.36 -12.64
CA ASP A 312 20.42 3.74 -13.84
C ASP A 312 19.80 4.28 -15.14
N LEU A 313 18.69 5.01 -15.05
CA LEU A 313 17.96 5.53 -16.19
C LEU A 313 18.53 6.87 -16.66
N GLU A 314 18.82 6.93 -17.95
CA GLU A 314 19.24 8.15 -18.65
C GLU A 314 18.03 8.80 -19.34
N PRO A 315 18.01 10.14 -19.53
CA PRO A 315 16.86 10.87 -20.09
C PRO A 315 16.36 10.31 -21.42
N TYR A 316 17.27 10.00 -22.34
CA TYR A 316 16.93 9.48 -23.67
C TYR A 316 16.21 8.12 -23.64
N ILE A 317 16.30 7.38 -22.54
CA ILE A 317 15.58 6.11 -22.36
C ILE A 317 14.10 6.40 -22.10
N LEU A 318 13.81 7.45 -21.34
CA LEU A 318 12.46 7.85 -20.95
C LEU A 318 11.75 8.68 -22.02
N GLU A 319 12.52 9.41 -22.81
CA GLU A 319 12.03 10.14 -23.97
C GLU A 319 11.49 9.19 -25.06
N SER A 320 10.55 9.68 -25.86
CA SER A 320 10.08 8.94 -27.03
C SER A 320 11.18 8.85 -28.07
N PRO A 321 11.30 7.72 -28.80
CA PRO A 321 11.98 7.76 -30.08
C PRO A 321 11.24 8.75 -31.01
N PRO A 322 11.94 9.50 -31.87
CA PRO A 322 11.29 10.33 -32.88
C PRO A 322 10.40 9.45 -33.75
N SER A 323 9.10 9.74 -33.78
CA SER A 323 8.13 8.94 -34.55
C SER A 323 8.43 9.04 -36.04
N ALA A 324 8.44 7.91 -36.75
CA ALA A 324 8.58 7.87 -38.21
C ALA A 324 7.47 8.64 -38.95
N ASN A 325 6.37 8.94 -38.26
CA ASN A 325 5.25 9.76 -38.74
C ASN A 325 5.31 11.13 -38.06
N GLU A 326 6.17 12.03 -38.54
CA GLU A 326 6.20 13.46 -38.17
C GLU A 326 4.92 14.23 -38.61
N GLU A 327 3.86 13.54 -39.02
CA GLU A 327 2.61 14.14 -39.49
C GLU A 327 1.65 14.55 -38.34
N SER A 328 1.95 14.23 -37.08
CA SER A 328 1.18 14.73 -35.94
C SER A 328 1.66 16.13 -35.52
N GLU A 329 0.84 17.16 -35.75
CA GLU A 329 1.17 18.56 -35.42
C GLU A 329 1.27 18.84 -33.90
N GLU A 330 0.68 18.00 -33.03
CA GLU A 330 0.69 18.24 -31.58
C GLU A 330 1.79 17.44 -30.86
N PRO A 331 2.61 18.11 -30.03
CA PRO A 331 3.64 17.45 -29.23
C PRO A 331 3.00 16.59 -28.13
N GLU A 332 3.66 15.49 -27.79
CA GLU A 332 3.27 14.66 -26.67
C GLU A 332 3.55 15.37 -25.34
N VAL A 333 2.60 15.30 -24.41
CA VAL A 333 2.68 15.93 -23.09
C VAL A 333 2.98 14.85 -22.05
N VAL A 334 4.11 15.01 -21.37
CA VAL A 334 4.64 14.03 -20.42
C VAL A 334 4.24 14.36 -18.98
N ALA A 335 3.80 13.36 -18.22
CA ALA A 335 3.74 13.38 -16.76
C ALA A 335 4.66 12.30 -16.19
N ILE A 336 5.33 12.60 -15.09
CA ILE A 336 6.13 11.61 -14.34
C ILE A 336 5.43 11.35 -13.01
N ASN A 337 5.29 10.08 -12.63
CA ASN A 337 4.65 9.65 -11.40
C ASN A 337 5.61 8.82 -10.54
N SER A 338 5.72 9.17 -9.27
CA SER A 338 6.51 8.44 -8.28
C SER A 338 5.71 8.25 -7.00
N ILE A 339 5.50 6.99 -6.61
CA ILE A 339 4.82 6.61 -5.37
C ILE A 339 5.75 5.68 -4.60
N PHE A 340 6.18 6.12 -3.41
CA PHE A 340 7.03 5.35 -2.50
C PHE A 340 8.35 4.85 -3.12
N GLU A 341 9.00 5.68 -3.95
CA GLU A 341 10.25 5.31 -4.62
C GLU A 341 11.43 6.23 -4.30
N LEU A 342 11.20 7.52 -4.06
CA LEU A 342 12.30 8.48 -3.94
C LEU A 342 13.07 8.29 -2.64
N HIS A 343 12.39 7.91 -1.54
CA HIS A 343 13.04 7.64 -0.26
C HIS A 343 14.13 6.55 -0.39
N ARG A 344 13.93 5.57 -1.27
CA ARG A 344 14.87 4.46 -1.49
C ARG A 344 16.18 4.92 -2.11
N LEU A 345 16.14 5.98 -2.92
CA LEU A 345 17.32 6.59 -3.55
C LEU A 345 18.25 7.26 -2.54
N LEU A 346 17.76 7.58 -1.33
CA LEU A 346 18.60 8.16 -0.27
C LEU A 346 19.60 7.16 0.32
N ALA A 347 19.50 5.87 -0.01
CA ALA A 347 20.44 4.84 0.44
C ALA A 347 21.85 5.02 -0.14
N ARG A 348 21.94 5.53 -1.38
CA ARG A 348 23.20 5.78 -2.08
C ARG A 348 23.34 7.27 -2.39
N PRO A 349 24.40 7.94 -1.91
CA PRO A 349 24.62 9.36 -2.19
C PRO A 349 24.66 9.65 -3.70
N GLY A 350 23.89 10.64 -4.16
CA GLY A 350 23.86 11.07 -5.56
C GLY A 350 22.75 10.43 -6.42
N ASP A 351 22.15 9.32 -5.99
CA ASP A 351 21.11 8.62 -6.79
C ASP A 351 19.87 9.51 -6.97
N LEU A 352 19.41 10.19 -5.91
CA LEU A 352 18.27 11.10 -5.98
C LEU A 352 18.57 12.30 -6.89
N GLU A 353 19.75 12.92 -6.75
CA GLU A 353 20.15 14.05 -7.58
C GLU A 353 20.22 13.66 -9.05
N LYS A 354 20.71 12.45 -9.36
CA LYS A 354 20.72 11.92 -10.73
C LYS A 354 19.30 11.72 -11.26
N VAL A 355 18.41 11.10 -10.48
CA VAL A 355 17.01 10.90 -10.89
C VAL A 355 16.30 12.22 -11.12
N LEU A 356 16.42 13.20 -10.21
CA LEU A 356 15.81 14.52 -10.39
C LEU A 356 16.39 15.28 -11.60
N ALA A 357 17.69 15.11 -11.89
CA ALA A 357 18.29 15.64 -13.12
C ALA A 357 17.70 14.98 -14.37
N THR A 358 17.45 13.66 -14.33
CA THR A 358 16.77 12.91 -15.40
C THR A 358 15.32 13.39 -15.60
N VAL A 359 14.54 13.52 -14.52
CA VAL A 359 13.18 14.09 -14.55
C VAL A 359 13.20 15.49 -15.19
N ARG A 360 14.17 16.34 -14.80
CA ARG A 360 14.29 17.68 -15.37
C ARG A 360 14.64 17.68 -16.85
N ALA A 361 15.50 16.76 -17.29
CA ALA A 361 15.87 16.63 -18.70
C ALA A 361 14.68 16.22 -19.59
N VAL A 362 13.80 15.34 -19.09
CA VAL A 362 12.56 14.92 -19.76
C VAL A 362 11.55 16.07 -19.91
N LYS A 363 11.63 17.10 -19.04
CA LYS A 363 10.74 18.27 -19.04
C LYS A 363 9.24 17.92 -18.96
N PRO A 364 8.81 17.17 -17.92
CA PRO A 364 7.41 16.84 -17.75
C PRO A 364 6.57 18.10 -17.54
N ARG A 365 5.32 18.05 -17.99
CA ARG A 365 4.29 19.02 -17.62
C ARG A 365 4.03 19.01 -16.13
N ILE A 366 3.98 17.81 -15.54
CA ILE A 366 3.76 17.60 -14.11
C ILE A 366 4.58 16.40 -13.63
N PHE A 367 5.15 16.53 -12.43
CA PHE A 367 5.80 15.46 -11.69
C PHE A 367 5.04 15.25 -10.38
N THR A 368 4.37 14.11 -10.22
CA THR A 368 3.65 13.74 -8.99
C THR A 368 4.53 12.89 -8.10
N VAL A 369 4.61 13.26 -6.82
CA VAL A 369 5.40 12.56 -5.81
C VAL A 369 4.51 12.24 -4.62
N VAL A 370 4.44 10.96 -4.27
CA VAL A 370 3.76 10.48 -3.07
C VAL A 370 4.74 9.71 -2.20
N GLU A 371 4.93 10.17 -0.96
CA GLU A 371 5.91 9.63 -0.01
C GLU A 371 5.30 9.44 1.38
N GLN A 372 5.88 8.54 2.18
CA GLN A 372 5.53 8.34 3.57
C GLN A 372 5.94 9.56 4.42
N GLU A 373 5.05 10.03 5.31
CA GLU A 373 5.31 11.18 6.19
C GLU A 373 5.95 10.72 7.51
N SER A 374 7.25 10.45 7.46
CA SER A 374 8.08 10.04 8.63
C SER A 374 9.46 10.69 8.56
N ASN A 375 10.14 10.88 9.69
CA ASN A 375 11.51 11.42 9.77
C ASN A 375 12.50 10.38 10.33
N ASP A 376 12.48 9.17 9.79
CA ASP A 376 13.33 8.05 10.24
C ASP A 376 14.65 7.94 9.45
N ASN A 377 15.00 8.93 8.63
CA ASN A 377 16.29 8.99 7.94
C ASN A 377 17.38 9.76 8.69
N THR A 378 17.02 10.82 9.41
CA THR A 378 17.98 11.78 9.99
C THR A 378 18.35 11.49 11.45
N GLY A 379 19.57 11.85 11.85
CA GLY A 379 20.01 11.76 13.25
C GLY A 379 20.56 10.39 13.70
N PRO A 380 20.95 10.27 14.98
CA PRO A 380 21.40 9.02 15.61
C PRO A 380 20.35 7.91 15.58
N PHE A 381 20.77 6.68 15.85
CA PHE A 381 19.89 5.50 15.81
C PHE A 381 18.66 5.65 16.72
N ILE A 382 18.82 6.17 17.94
CA ILE A 382 17.71 6.30 18.89
C ILE A 382 16.62 7.26 18.41
N GLU A 383 17.00 8.37 17.75
CA GLU A 383 16.04 9.34 17.21
C GLU A 383 15.23 8.69 16.08
N ARG A 384 15.90 8.02 15.14
CA ARG A 384 15.24 7.30 14.04
C ARG A 384 14.36 6.16 14.55
N PHE A 385 14.82 5.42 15.55
CA PHE A 385 14.05 4.35 16.19
C PHE A 385 12.76 4.89 16.84
N THR A 386 12.87 6.02 17.54
CA THR A 386 11.73 6.68 18.21
C THR A 386 10.69 7.14 17.20
N GLU A 387 11.12 7.82 16.13
CA GLU A 387 10.23 8.27 15.07
C GLU A 387 9.57 7.10 14.33
N ALA A 388 10.34 6.05 14.01
CA ALA A 388 9.80 4.84 13.40
C ALA A 388 8.77 4.16 14.31
N LEU A 389 9.06 3.99 15.60
CA LEU A 389 8.14 3.37 16.55
C LEU A 389 6.81 4.12 16.60
N HIS A 390 6.89 5.44 16.63
CA HIS A 390 5.74 6.34 16.61
C HIS A 390 4.95 6.28 15.29
N TYR A 391 5.62 6.27 14.14
CA TYR A 391 5.00 6.17 12.82
C TYR A 391 4.30 4.82 12.64
N TYR A 392 5.02 3.71 12.84
CA TYR A 392 4.46 2.37 12.66
C TYR A 392 3.41 2.01 13.71
N SER A 393 3.53 2.51 14.94
CA SER A 393 2.44 2.37 15.92
C SER A 393 1.14 2.99 15.40
N THR A 394 1.22 4.14 14.72
CA THR A 394 0.06 4.79 14.12
C THR A 394 -0.47 3.99 12.92
N MET A 395 0.41 3.46 12.07
CA MET A 395 0.03 2.62 10.92
C MET A 395 -0.66 1.31 11.33
N PHE A 396 -0.19 0.68 12.41
CA PHE A 396 -0.81 -0.54 12.94
C PHE A 396 -2.14 -0.25 13.67
N ASP A 397 -2.23 0.88 14.39
CA ASP A 397 -3.48 1.35 14.98
C ASP A 397 -4.55 1.61 13.91
N SER A 398 -4.17 2.22 12.79
CA SER A 398 -5.08 2.47 11.66
C SER A 398 -5.44 1.22 10.85
N LEU A 399 -4.78 0.09 11.09
CA LEU A 399 -5.16 -1.23 10.59
C LEU A 399 -6.10 -1.99 11.53
N GLU A 400 -6.34 -1.51 12.76
CA GLU A 400 -7.27 -2.18 13.67
C GLU A 400 -8.74 -2.02 13.24
N GLY A 401 -9.58 -2.97 13.64
CA GLY A 401 -11.02 -2.90 13.39
C GLY A 401 -11.49 -3.39 12.01
N VAL A 402 -10.60 -4.00 11.21
CA VAL A 402 -10.97 -4.66 9.94
C VAL A 402 -11.89 -5.85 10.21
N THR A 403 -12.90 -6.04 9.35
CA THR A 403 -13.88 -7.14 9.47
C THR A 403 -13.22 -8.50 9.23
N SER A 404 -13.89 -9.59 9.63
CA SER A 404 -13.38 -10.95 9.42
C SER A 404 -13.09 -11.29 7.95
N GLU A 405 -13.73 -10.62 6.99
CA GLU A 405 -13.49 -10.79 5.56
C GLU A 405 -12.16 -10.17 5.10
N GLY A 406 -11.67 -9.11 5.78
CA GLY A 406 -10.40 -8.44 5.47
C GLY A 406 -9.22 -8.91 6.33
N GLN A 407 -9.37 -9.99 7.09
CA GLN A 407 -8.33 -10.44 8.03
C GLN A 407 -7.04 -10.88 7.32
N GLN A 408 -7.14 -11.49 6.15
CA GLN A 408 -5.97 -11.87 5.35
C GLN A 408 -5.23 -10.62 4.86
N ASP A 409 -5.95 -9.65 4.32
CA ASP A 409 -5.36 -8.40 3.82
C ASP A 409 -4.64 -7.67 4.96
N GLN A 410 -5.27 -7.60 6.14
CA GLN A 410 -4.69 -7.00 7.34
C GLN A 410 -3.37 -7.67 7.73
N VAL A 411 -3.34 -9.01 7.84
CA VAL A 411 -2.11 -9.74 8.21
C VAL A 411 -1.00 -9.52 7.17
N MET A 412 -1.34 -9.52 5.89
CA MET A 412 -0.35 -9.28 4.83
C MET A 412 0.15 -7.83 4.83
N SER A 413 -0.70 -6.86 5.16
CA SER A 413 -0.29 -5.47 5.41
C SER A 413 0.65 -5.32 6.61
N GLU A 414 0.40 -6.08 7.67
CA GLU A 414 1.28 -6.10 8.84
C GLU A 414 2.66 -6.67 8.50
N VAL A 415 2.72 -7.71 7.66
CA VAL A 415 3.98 -8.25 7.13
C VAL A 415 4.69 -7.23 6.24
N TYR A 416 3.95 -6.53 5.36
CA TYR A 416 4.50 -5.45 4.53
C TYR A 416 5.16 -4.36 5.37
N LEU A 417 4.45 -3.83 6.38
CA LEU A 417 5.00 -2.83 7.31
C LEU A 417 6.16 -3.41 8.14
N GLY A 418 6.05 -4.67 8.55
CA GLY A 418 7.10 -5.39 9.27
C GLY A 418 8.42 -5.48 8.51
N GLN A 419 8.37 -5.68 7.18
CA GLN A 419 9.56 -5.65 6.33
C GLN A 419 10.21 -4.27 6.32
N GLN A 420 9.41 -3.20 6.30
CA GLN A 420 9.95 -1.84 6.38
C GLN A 420 10.56 -1.55 7.74
N ILE A 421 9.88 -1.89 8.85
CA ILE A 421 10.42 -1.79 10.23
C ILE A 421 11.78 -2.50 10.32
N CYS A 422 11.86 -3.71 9.76
CA CYS A 422 13.09 -4.48 9.73
C CYS A 422 14.21 -3.74 9.01
N ASN A 423 13.94 -3.14 7.84
CA ASN A 423 14.94 -2.36 7.10
C ASN A 423 15.36 -1.09 7.86
N VAL A 424 14.41 -0.31 8.39
CA VAL A 424 14.66 0.93 9.13
C VAL A 424 15.55 0.67 10.36
N VAL A 425 15.23 -0.38 11.12
CA VAL A 425 15.88 -0.65 12.41
C VAL A 425 17.14 -1.51 12.24
N ALA A 426 17.10 -2.59 11.46
CA ALA A 426 18.18 -3.57 11.42
C ALA A 426 19.34 -3.22 10.47
N CYS A 427 19.07 -2.43 9.41
CA CYS A 427 20.07 -2.10 8.40
C CYS A 427 20.76 -0.75 8.66
N GLU A 428 21.92 -0.55 8.03
CA GLU A 428 22.64 0.73 7.95
C GLU A 428 23.28 0.89 6.57
N GLY A 429 23.85 2.07 6.30
CA GLY A 429 24.54 2.34 5.03
C GLY A 429 23.61 2.13 3.82
N GLU A 430 24.14 1.54 2.76
CA GLU A 430 23.38 1.29 1.51
C GLU A 430 22.34 0.16 1.62
N GLU A 431 22.39 -0.66 2.67
CA GLU A 431 21.42 -1.73 2.91
C GLU A 431 20.10 -1.19 3.49
N ARG A 432 20.15 -0.02 4.13
CA ARG A 432 18.97 0.67 4.62
C ARG A 432 18.39 1.53 3.49
N THR A 433 17.29 1.07 2.91
CA THR A 433 16.57 1.72 1.81
C THR A 433 15.30 2.43 2.26
N GLU A 434 14.65 1.97 3.33
CA GLU A 434 13.51 2.67 3.93
C GLU A 434 14.05 3.88 4.71
N ARG A 435 14.14 5.02 4.01
CA ARG A 435 14.74 6.27 4.48
C ARG A 435 13.75 7.39 4.31
N HIS A 436 12.69 7.37 5.11
CA HIS A 436 11.61 8.34 4.96
C HIS A 436 12.05 9.72 5.44
N GLU A 437 11.52 10.73 4.75
CA GLU A 437 11.65 12.13 5.10
C GLU A 437 10.28 12.80 5.03
N THR A 438 10.11 13.87 5.80
CA THR A 438 8.86 14.64 5.84
C THR A 438 8.61 15.37 4.51
N LEU A 439 7.35 15.73 4.26
CA LEU A 439 6.95 16.56 3.14
C LEU A 439 7.79 17.83 3.03
N VAL A 440 8.12 18.46 4.16
CA VAL A 440 8.94 19.69 4.18
C VAL A 440 10.36 19.42 3.63
N GLN A 441 10.96 18.29 4.00
CA GLN A 441 12.26 17.89 3.50
C GLN A 441 12.21 17.54 2.00
N TRP A 442 11.20 16.79 1.57
CA TRP A 442 10.98 16.49 0.15
C TRP A 442 10.79 17.75 -0.68
N CYS A 443 9.97 18.70 -0.20
CA CYS A 443 9.81 20.00 -0.84
C CYS A 443 11.15 20.72 -1.01
N GLY A 444 11.97 20.77 0.05
CA GLY A 444 13.31 21.39 -0.02
C GLY A 444 14.21 20.76 -1.08
N ARG A 445 14.21 19.42 -1.19
CA ARG A 445 15.01 18.68 -2.18
C ARG A 445 14.55 18.94 -3.62
N ILE A 446 13.24 18.85 -3.85
CA ILE A 446 12.66 18.97 -5.19
C ILE A 446 12.78 20.42 -5.69
N VAL A 447 12.55 21.42 -4.81
CA VAL A 447 12.83 22.83 -5.12
C VAL A 447 14.31 23.04 -5.43
N GLY A 448 15.21 22.47 -4.61
CA GLY A 448 16.66 22.53 -4.84
C GLY A 448 17.10 21.94 -6.19
N ALA A 449 16.31 21.04 -6.79
CA ALA A 449 16.57 20.45 -8.11
C ALA A 449 16.05 21.30 -9.29
N GLY A 450 15.38 22.43 -9.03
CA GLY A 450 14.85 23.34 -10.06
C GLY A 450 13.39 23.10 -10.43
N PHE A 451 12.60 22.58 -9.50
CA PHE A 451 11.16 22.46 -9.64
C PHE A 451 10.45 23.50 -8.77
N GLU A 452 9.20 23.79 -9.09
CA GLU A 452 8.30 24.60 -8.28
C GLU A 452 7.02 23.84 -7.99
N LEU A 453 6.48 24.05 -6.80
CA LEU A 453 5.30 23.35 -6.32
C LEU A 453 4.06 23.76 -7.13
N GLU A 454 3.29 22.76 -7.56
CA GLU A 454 2.00 22.92 -8.20
C GLU A 454 0.89 22.46 -7.25
N HIS A 455 -0.10 23.32 -7.03
CA HIS A 455 -1.19 23.01 -6.10
C HIS A 455 -2.07 21.89 -6.67
N LEU A 456 -2.28 20.82 -5.90
CA LEU A 456 -3.12 19.67 -6.29
C LEU A 456 -4.61 20.02 -6.51
N GLY A 457 -5.03 21.22 -6.11
CA GLY A 457 -6.36 21.76 -6.39
C GLY A 457 -7.49 21.15 -5.55
N SER A 458 -8.66 21.79 -5.59
CA SER A 458 -9.81 21.40 -4.78
C SER A 458 -10.44 20.06 -5.19
N ASN A 459 -10.20 19.60 -6.42
CA ASN A 459 -10.76 18.34 -6.90
C ASN A 459 -10.03 17.14 -6.30
N ALA A 460 -8.69 17.20 -6.19
CA ALA A 460 -7.91 16.14 -5.55
C ALA A 460 -8.32 15.97 -4.08
N PHE A 461 -8.51 17.09 -3.37
CA PHE A 461 -9.04 17.06 -2.00
C PHE A 461 -10.42 16.41 -1.91
N LYS A 462 -11.35 16.75 -2.81
CA LYS A 462 -12.71 16.17 -2.84
C LYS A 462 -12.68 14.67 -3.15
N GLN A 463 -11.85 14.23 -4.10
CA GLN A 463 -11.70 12.81 -4.43
C GLN A 463 -11.15 12.02 -3.25
N ALA A 464 -10.08 12.53 -2.62
CA ALA A 464 -9.51 11.92 -1.43
C ALA A 464 -10.51 11.87 -0.26
N SER A 465 -11.29 12.94 -0.06
CA SER A 465 -12.35 12.97 0.96
C SER A 465 -13.47 11.96 0.68
N MET A 466 -13.87 11.80 -0.59
CA MET A 466 -14.88 10.82 -1.01
C MET A 466 -14.38 9.39 -0.77
N LEU A 467 -13.12 9.10 -1.10
CA LEU A 467 -12.49 7.81 -0.83
C LEU A 467 -12.61 7.44 0.65
N LEU A 468 -12.26 8.35 1.56
CA LEU A 468 -12.33 8.07 3.01
C LEU A 468 -13.76 7.86 3.50
N ALA A 469 -14.72 8.61 2.96
CA ALA A 469 -16.14 8.43 3.29
C ALA A 469 -16.66 7.02 2.92
N LEU A 470 -16.12 6.41 1.86
CA LEU A 470 -16.47 5.07 1.40
C LEU A 470 -15.79 3.96 2.22
N PHE A 471 -14.54 4.15 2.65
CA PHE A 471 -13.75 3.11 3.32
C PHE A 471 -14.11 2.88 4.80
N ALA A 472 -14.32 3.95 5.57
CA ALA A 472 -14.34 3.85 7.04
C ALA A 472 -15.55 4.52 7.70
N GLY A 473 -16.52 5.03 6.92
CA GLY A 473 -17.53 5.94 7.46
C GLY A 473 -16.95 7.20 8.10
N GLY A 474 -15.66 7.49 7.87
CA GLY A 474 -14.93 8.66 8.36
C GLY A 474 -14.34 8.57 9.77
N ASP A 475 -14.22 7.39 10.40
CA ASP A 475 -13.57 7.30 11.72
C ASP A 475 -12.04 7.14 11.58
N GLY A 476 -11.29 7.89 12.39
CA GLY A 476 -9.82 7.91 12.44
C GLY A 476 -9.09 8.55 11.25
N TYR A 477 -9.43 8.21 10.00
CA TYR A 477 -8.77 8.75 8.80
C TYR A 477 -9.21 10.17 8.46
N ARG A 478 -8.25 11.00 8.01
CA ARG A 478 -8.53 12.36 7.51
C ARG A 478 -7.65 12.73 6.32
N VAL A 479 -8.11 13.68 5.53
CA VAL A 479 -7.30 14.37 4.51
C VAL A 479 -7.09 15.81 4.95
N GLU A 480 -5.85 16.27 4.93
CA GLU A 480 -5.50 17.67 5.18
C GLU A 480 -4.82 18.25 3.95
N GLU A 481 -5.11 19.51 3.65
CA GLU A 481 -4.39 20.29 2.65
C GLU A 481 -3.42 21.23 3.37
N LYS A 482 -2.16 21.20 2.95
CA LYS A 482 -1.11 22.04 3.52
C LYS A 482 -0.23 22.57 2.40
N GLU A 483 -0.28 23.88 2.20
CA GLU A 483 0.56 24.60 1.23
C GLU A 483 0.45 24.03 -0.20
N GLY A 484 -0.74 23.61 -0.64
CA GLY A 484 -0.95 23.03 -1.97
C GLY A 484 -0.68 21.52 -2.09
N CYS A 485 -0.15 20.89 -1.05
CA CYS A 485 0.01 19.43 -0.93
C CYS A 485 -1.17 18.81 -0.15
N LEU A 486 -1.36 17.50 -0.30
CA LEU A 486 -2.38 16.75 0.41
C LEU A 486 -1.75 15.68 1.29
N THR A 487 -2.22 15.53 2.52
CA THR A 487 -1.77 14.48 3.43
C THR A 487 -2.92 13.60 3.89
N LEU A 488 -2.75 12.28 3.80
CA LEU A 488 -3.60 11.30 4.49
C LEU A 488 -3.09 11.15 5.92
N GLY A 489 -3.98 11.27 6.91
CA GLY A 489 -3.64 11.21 8.33
C GLY A 489 -4.42 10.18 9.13
N TRP A 490 -3.67 9.56 10.06
CA TRP A 490 -4.01 8.81 11.26
C TRP A 490 -4.43 9.65 12.46
N HIS A 491 -5.72 9.90 12.73
CA HIS A 491 -6.14 10.85 13.78
C HIS A 491 -5.42 12.19 13.64
N THR A 492 -4.44 12.50 14.49
CA THR A 492 -3.64 13.75 14.46
C THR A 492 -2.34 13.65 13.67
N ARG A 493 -1.93 12.45 13.27
CA ARG A 493 -0.63 12.21 12.65
C ARG A 493 -0.77 12.02 11.14
N PRO A 494 -0.04 12.77 10.31
CA PRO A 494 0.04 12.48 8.89
C PRO A 494 0.79 11.16 8.65
N LEU A 495 0.39 10.42 7.61
CA LEU A 495 0.95 9.11 7.25
C LEU A 495 1.56 9.14 5.85
N ILE A 496 0.88 9.76 4.89
CA ILE A 496 1.29 9.81 3.48
C ILE A 496 1.07 11.21 2.96
N ALA A 497 2.01 11.75 2.21
CA ALA A 497 1.94 13.06 1.59
C ALA A 497 2.01 12.95 0.06
N THR A 498 1.07 13.59 -0.62
CA THR A 498 1.07 13.78 -2.07
C THR A 498 1.43 15.23 -2.39
N SER A 499 2.33 15.41 -3.35
CA SER A 499 2.74 16.70 -3.91
C SER A 499 2.83 16.63 -5.43
N ALA A 500 2.68 17.78 -6.10
CA ALA A 500 2.81 17.90 -7.54
C ALA A 500 3.78 19.04 -7.88
N TRP A 501 4.52 18.89 -8.96
CA TRP A 501 5.63 19.76 -9.30
C TRP A 501 5.68 20.05 -10.79
N ARG A 502 6.10 21.26 -11.14
CA ARG A 502 6.46 21.63 -12.51
C ARG A 502 7.88 22.18 -12.55
N LEU A 503 8.48 22.23 -13.74
CA LEU A 503 9.78 22.89 -13.89
C LEU A 503 9.68 24.37 -13.54
N ALA A 504 10.63 24.84 -12.73
CA ALA A 504 10.77 26.27 -12.48
C ALA A 504 11.12 26.99 -13.79
N GLY A 505 10.42 28.11 -14.03
CA GLY A 505 10.55 28.93 -15.25
C GLY A 505 11.86 29.68 -15.41
#